data_AF-X0T8H5-F1
#
_entry.id   AF-X0T8H5-F1
#
_cell.length_a   1.000
_cell.length_b   1.000
_cell.length_c   1.000
_cell.angle_alpha   90.00
_cell.angle_beta   90.00
_cell.angle_gamma   90.00
#
_symmetry.space_group_name_H-M   'P 1'
#
loop_
_entity.id
_entity.type
_entity.pdbx_description
1 polymer ?
#
loop_
_entity_poly.entity_id
_entity_poly.type
_entity_poly.pdbx_seq_one_letter_code
_entity_poly.pdbx_strand_id
1 'polypeptide(L)' 'ASILVEKPKNLIDPIKIAQLELKSRILPLTIRREYPDPKDFQDIPINILILRKD' A
#
# COMPACT_ATOMS: atom_id res chain seq x y z
N ALA A 1 2.21 10.66 -8.87
CA ALA A 1 1.54 10.64 -7.56
C ALA A 1 2.37 11.48 -6.58
N SER A 2 1.74 12.05 -5.56
CA SER A 2 2.43 12.80 -4.51
C SER A 2 3.01 11.86 -3.46
N ILE A 3 4.21 12.15 -2.96
CA ILE A 3 4.85 11.40 -1.87
C ILE A 3 4.19 11.79 -0.54
N LEU A 4 3.86 10.81 0.30
CA LEU A 4 3.08 11.02 1.53
C LEU A 4 3.91 10.94 2.82
N VAL A 5 5.14 10.45 2.73
CA VAL A 5 6.12 10.45 3.83
C VAL A 5 7.05 11.65 3.76
N GLU A 6 7.50 12.17 4.91
CA GLU A 6 8.64 13.09 4.95
C GLU A 6 9.88 12.37 4.38
N LYS A 7 10.34 12.85 3.22
CA LYS A 7 11.47 12.24 2.50
C LYS A 7 12.76 12.48 3.28
N PRO A 8 13.48 11.44 3.75
CA PRO A 8 14.87 11.60 4.15
C PRO A 8 15.64 12.13 2.94
N LYS A 9 16.46 13.18 3.09
CA LYS A 9 17.16 13.86 1.98
C LYS A 9 17.91 12.90 1.02
N ASN A 10 18.30 11.72 1.51
CA ASN A 10 19.06 10.70 0.78
C ASN A 10 18.21 9.55 0.19
N LEU A 11 16.89 9.56 0.36
CA LEU A 11 16.02 8.49 -0.16
C LEU A 11 15.35 8.92 -1.47
N ILE A 12 16.00 8.62 -2.60
CA ILE A 12 15.52 8.95 -3.96
C ILE A 12 14.79 7.79 -4.62
N ASP A 13 15.09 6.55 -4.23
CA ASP A 13 14.55 5.34 -4.84
C ASP A 13 13.02 5.22 -4.64
N PRO A 14 12.21 5.23 -5.72
CA PRO A 14 10.76 5.11 -5.66
C PRO A 14 10.28 3.84 -4.96
N ILE A 15 11.00 2.72 -5.11
CA ILE A 15 10.63 1.45 -4.47
C ILE A 15 10.80 1.57 -2.95
N LYS A 16 11.90 2.17 -2.50
CA LYS A 16 12.15 2.39 -1.07
C LYS A 16 11.13 3.35 -0.46
N ILE A 17 10.73 4.39 -1.20
CA ILE A 17 9.68 5.32 -0.77
C ILE A 17 8.34 4.57 -0.60
N ALA A 18 7.92 3.79 -1.59
CA ALA A 18 6.69 3.01 -1.51
C ALA A 18 6.72 1.97 -0.37
N GLN A 19 7.87 1.33 -0.14
CA GLN A 19 8.06 0.42 0.99
C GLN A 19 7.90 1.13 2.35
N LEU A 20 8.40 2.36 2.49
CA LEU A 20 8.20 3.17 3.69
C LEU A 20 6.73 3.56 3.86
N GLU A 21 6.06 4.02 2.79
CA GLU A 21 4.64 4.38 2.82
C GLU A 21 3.75 3.18 3.21
N LEU A 22 4.08 1.98 2.69
CA LEU A 22 3.41 0.73 3.03
C LEU A 22 3.64 0.34 4.49
N LYS A 23 4.89 0.38 4.98
CA LYS A 23 5.24 0.08 6.38
C LYS A 23 4.59 1.06 7.35
N SER A 24 4.46 2.32 6.96
CA SER A 24 3.80 3.38 7.74
C SER A 24 2.27 3.35 7.66
N ARG A 25 1.67 2.42 6.89
CA ARG A 25 0.21 2.29 6.72
C ARG A 25 -0.48 3.52 6.11
N ILE A 26 0.24 4.39 5.40
CA ILE A 26 -0.31 5.63 4.83
C ILE A 26 -0.58 5.56 3.32
N LEU A 27 -0.25 4.43 2.68
CA LEU A 27 -0.45 4.24 1.25
C LEU A 27 -1.96 4.24 0.91
N PRO A 28 -2.49 5.21 0.13
CA PRO A 28 -3.92 5.43 -0.07
C PRO A 28 -4.43 4.58 -1.22
N LEU A 29 -4.24 3.26 -1.10
CA LEU A 29 -4.64 2.29 -2.10
C LEU A 29 -5.63 1.29 -1.49
N THR A 30 -6.52 0.82 -2.35
CA THR A 30 -7.50 -0.23 -2.05
C THR A 30 -7.24 -1.41 -2.97
N ILE A 31 -7.17 -2.61 -2.41
CA ILE A 31 -7.07 -3.85 -3.18
C ILE A 31 -8.49 -4.35 -3.44
N ARG A 32 -8.83 -4.50 -4.71
CA ARG A 32 -10.02 -5.26 -5.12
C ARG A 32 -9.66 -6.75 -5.19
N ARG A 33 -10.35 -7.57 -4.41
CA ARG A 33 -10.27 -9.03 -4.47
C ARG A 33 -11.51 -9.57 -5.17
N GLU A 34 -11.33 -10.04 -6.39
CA GLU A 34 -12.39 -10.70 -7.15
C GLU A 34 -12.58 -12.13 -6.66
N TYR A 35 -13.84 -12.57 -6.54
CA TYR A 35 -14.13 -13.97 -6.27
C TYR A 35 -14.03 -14.79 -7.57
N PRO A 36 -13.76 -16.11 -7.47
CA PRO A 36 -13.78 -16.98 -8.65
C PRO A 36 -15.13 -17.00 -9.39
N ASP A 37 -16.23 -16.74 -8.67
CA ASP A 37 -17.53 -16.44 -9.26
C ASP A 37 -17.61 -14.92 -9.51
N PRO A 38 -17.78 -14.46 -10.76
CA PRO A 38 -17.64 -13.05 -11.15
C PRO A 38 -18.72 -12.11 -10.60
N LYS A 39 -19.63 -12.58 -9.75
CA LYS A 39 -20.75 -11.77 -9.25
C LYS A 39 -20.38 -10.76 -8.17
N ASP A 40 -19.31 -11.01 -7.42
CA ASP A 40 -18.95 -10.20 -6.26
C ASP A 40 -17.44 -9.88 -6.24
N PHE A 41 -17.09 -8.87 -5.44
CA PHE A 41 -15.71 -8.54 -5.10
C PHE A 41 -15.65 -7.93 -3.70
N GLN A 42 -14.45 -7.93 -3.11
CA GLN A 42 -14.17 -7.24 -1.86
C GLN A 42 -13.15 -6.13 -2.10
N ASP A 43 -13.52 -4.89 -1.77
CA ASP A 43 -12.59 -3.77 -1.74
C ASP A 43 -12.00 -3.64 -0.33
N ILE A 44 -10.67 -3.78 -0.22
CA ILE A 44 -9.94 -3.79 1.05
C ILE A 44 -8.89 -2.67 1.05
N PRO A 45 -9.03 -1.64 1.89
CA PRO A 45 -7.99 -0.64 2.10
C PRO A 45 -6.67 -1.28 2.55
N ILE A 46 -5.53 -0.89 1.98
CA ILE A 46 -4.24 -1.47 2.36
C ILE A 46 -3.90 -1.24 3.83
N ASN A 47 -4.32 -0.10 4.39
CA ASN A 47 -4.02 0.27 5.78
C ASN A 47 -4.64 -0.67 6.83
N ILE A 48 -5.65 -1.48 6.50
CA ILE A 48 -6.24 -2.46 7.41
C ILE A 48 -5.68 -3.88 7.26
N LEU A 49 -4.94 -4.17 6.18
CA LEU A 49 -4.37 -5.50 5.95
C LEU A 49 -3.28 -5.84 6.98
N ILE A 50 -3.19 -7.12 7.35
CA ILE A 50 -2.07 -7.61 8.16
C ILE A 50 -0.88 -7.82 7.23
N LEU A 51 0.17 -7.02 7.43
CA LEU A 51 1.44 -7.21 6.74
C LEU A 51 2.26 -8.26 7.49
N ARG A 52 2.64 -9.32 6.81
CA ARG A 52 3.61 -10.29 7.34
C ARG A 52 4.95 -9.57 7.53
N LYS A 53 5.56 -9.73 8.70
CA LYS A 53 6.94 -9.31 8.92
C LYS A 53 7.85 -10.41 8.39
N ASP A 54 8.77 -10.03 7.50
CA ASP A 54 9.90 -10.85 7.09
C ASP A 54 10.92 -10.98 8.24
#